data_AF-A0A183S7Z7-F1
#
_entry.id   AF-A0A183S7Z7-F1
#
_cell.length_a   1.000
_cell.length_b   1.000
_cell.length_c   1.000
_cell.angle_alpha   90.00
_cell.angle_beta   90.00
_cell.angle_gamma   90.00
#
_symmetry.space_group_name_H-M   'P 1'
#
loop_
_entity.id
_entity.type
_entity.pdbx_description
1 polymer ?
#
loop_
_entity_poly.entity_id
_entity_poly.type
_entity_poly.pdbx_seq_one_letter_code
_entity_poly.pdbx_strand_id
1 'polypeptide(L)'
;MDDHGKQCFHSVAPSVLANYMASQTSMWIPRRTATGIATAPNWFSDHSALFHRVPEEEMYVLEYLIYHLYPYGVFRDPGIYGRALRLLSVALPKNVLTR
;
A
#
# COMPACT_ATOMS: atom_id res chain seq x y z
N MET A 1 -15.62 3.51 3.17
CA MET A 1 -14.69 4.56 3.60
C MET A 1 -14.45 4.37 5.08
N ASP A 2 -13.30 4.81 5.58
CA ASP A 2 -12.98 4.76 7.02
C ASP A 2 -13.63 5.92 7.79
N ASP A 3 -13.36 6.01 9.10
CA ASP A 3 -13.88 7.05 9.98
C ASP A 3 -13.42 8.47 9.60
N HIS A 4 -12.39 8.58 8.75
CA HIS A 4 -11.85 9.83 8.23
C HIS A 4 -12.32 10.15 6.81
N GLY A 5 -13.25 9.37 6.26
CA GLY A 5 -13.75 9.53 4.89
C GLY A 5 -12.72 9.14 3.81
N LYS A 6 -11.64 8.46 4.18
CA LYS A 6 -10.64 7.93 3.24
C LYS A 6 -11.10 6.58 2.70
N GLN A 7 -10.54 6.19 1.56
CA GLN A 7 -10.91 4.95 0.89
C GLN A 7 -10.18 3.75 1.48
N CYS A 8 -10.93 2.71 1.80
CA CYS A 8 -10.37 1.45 2.31
C CYS A 8 -9.86 0.52 1.19
N PHE A 9 -10.05 0.91 -0.07
CA PHE A 9 -9.65 0.12 -1.24
C PHE A 9 -8.84 0.99 -2.20
N HIS A 10 -7.76 0.44 -2.72
CA HIS A 10 -6.99 1.06 -3.78
C HIS A 10 -7.75 1.02 -5.10
N SER A 11 -7.68 2.12 -5.85
CA SER A 11 -8.25 2.25 -7.19
C SER A 11 -7.27 1.90 -8.31
N VAL A 12 -6.02 1.60 -7.95
CA VAL A 12 -4.94 1.19 -8.88
C VAL A 12 -4.81 -0.34 -8.91
N ALA A 13 -4.15 -0.87 -9.94
CA ALA A 13 -3.87 -2.29 -10.01
C ALA A 13 -2.78 -2.71 -8.98
N PRO A 14 -2.76 -3.97 -8.53
CA PRO A 14 -1.71 -4.52 -7.67
C PRO A 14 -0.28 -4.23 -8.14
N SER A 15 0.00 -4.40 -9.44
CA SER A 15 1.31 -4.14 -10.03
C SER A 15 1.81 -2.71 -9.83
N VAL A 16 0.90 -1.73 -9.76
CA VAL A 16 1.24 -0.32 -9.50
C VAL A 16 1.88 -0.16 -8.13
N LEU A 17 1.46 -0.92 -7.12
CA LEU A 17 2.09 -0.89 -5.79
C LEU A 17 3.43 -1.63 -5.77
N ALA A 18 3.57 -2.69 -6.55
CA ALA A 18 4.81 -3.47 -6.63
C ALA A 18 5.93 -2.73 -7.38
N ASN A 19 5.59 -1.83 -8.30
CA ASN A 19 6.55 -1.11 -9.14
C ASN A 19 6.66 0.35 -8.71
N TYR A 20 7.84 0.74 -8.19
CA TYR A 20 8.12 2.10 -7.74
C TYR A 20 7.89 3.18 -8.82
N MET A 21 8.27 2.92 -10.07
CA MET A 21 8.10 3.91 -11.15
C MET A 21 6.62 4.05 -11.53
N ALA A 22 5.88 2.93 -11.51
CA ALA A 22 4.44 2.93 -11.74
C ALA A 22 3.70 3.64 -10.59
N SER A 23 4.06 3.37 -9.34
CA SER A 23 3.45 4.04 -8.17
C SER A 23 3.68 5.55 -8.23
N GLN A 24 4.90 6.00 -8.55
CA GLN A 24 5.22 7.41 -8.71
C GLN A 24 4.38 8.09 -9.81
N THR A 25 4.17 7.42 -10.93
CA THR A 25 3.42 7.99 -12.06
C THR A 25 1.91 7.96 -11.83
N SER A 26 1.40 6.87 -11.26
CA SER A 26 -0.04 6.61 -11.18
C SER A 26 -0.67 7.13 -9.88
N MET A 27 0.05 7.08 -8.75
CA MET A 27 -0.48 7.53 -7.47
C MET A 27 -0.16 9.00 -7.21
N TRP A 28 1.06 9.47 -7.46
CA TRP A 28 1.45 10.83 -7.08
C TRP A 28 0.98 11.93 -8.05
N ILE A 29 0.47 11.53 -9.22
CA ILE A 29 -0.19 12.43 -10.17
C ILE A 29 -1.71 12.23 -10.01
N PRO A 30 -2.44 13.21 -9.45
CA PRO A 30 -3.87 13.06 -9.21
C PRO A 30 -4.62 12.88 -10.53
N ARG A 31 -5.07 11.65 -10.80
CA ARG A 31 -6.01 11.39 -11.90
C ARG A 31 -7.37 11.02 -11.33
N ARG A 32 -8.41 11.58 -11.92
CA ARG A 32 -9.77 11.08 -11.73
C ARG A 32 -9.90 9.78 -12.51
N THR A 33 -10.12 8.69 -11.79
CA THR A 33 -10.53 7.42 -12.41
C THR A 33 -11.97 7.52 -12.91
N ALA A 34 -12.39 6.60 -13.77
CA ALA A 34 -13.77 6.53 -14.29
C ALA A 34 -14.84 6.41 -13.18
N THR A 35 -14.44 5.99 -11.98
CA THR A 35 -15.27 5.93 -10.77
C THR A 35 -15.29 7.22 -9.94
N GLY A 36 -14.64 8.28 -10.40
CA GLY A 36 -14.52 9.55 -9.66
C GLY A 36 -13.53 9.50 -8.48
N ILE A 37 -12.76 8.41 -8.37
CA ILE A 37 -11.81 8.18 -7.28
C ILE A 37 -10.45 8.77 -7.67
N ALA A 38 -9.86 9.57 -6.78
CA ALA A 38 -8.48 10.05 -6.95
C ALA A 38 -7.49 8.90 -6.70
N THR A 39 -6.40 8.87 -7.47
CA THR A 39 -5.30 7.91 -7.29
C THR A 39 -4.26 8.34 -6.24
N ALA A 40 -4.44 9.52 -5.66
CA ALA A 40 -3.48 10.12 -4.74
C ALA A 40 -3.38 9.35 -3.41
N PRO A 41 -2.16 9.14 -2.85
CA PRO A 41 -1.95 8.40 -1.61
C PRO A 41 -2.76 8.92 -0.42
N ASN A 42 -2.93 10.24 -0.33
CA ASN A 42 -3.65 10.91 0.76
C ASN A 42 -5.16 10.64 0.78
N TRP A 43 -5.73 10.05 -0.27
CA TRP A 43 -7.15 9.65 -0.32
C TRP A 43 -7.39 8.22 0.17
N PHE A 44 -6.33 7.42 0.31
CA PHE A 44 -6.42 6.07 0.83
C PHE A 44 -6.24 6.06 2.34
N SER A 45 -7.02 5.23 3.00
CA SER A 45 -6.87 4.93 4.42
C SER A 45 -5.54 4.22 4.65
N ASP A 46 -4.92 4.47 5.79
CA ASP A 46 -3.74 3.70 6.22
C ASP A 46 -4.11 2.23 6.50
N HIS A 47 -5.42 1.94 6.63
CA HIS A 47 -5.98 0.59 6.74
C HIS A 47 -6.38 -0.02 5.38
N SER A 48 -6.10 0.65 4.26
CA SER A 48 -6.39 0.07 2.94
C SER A 48 -5.43 -1.07 2.63
N ALA A 49 -5.97 -2.28 2.46
CA ALA A 49 -5.19 -3.49 2.19
C ALA A 49 -5.66 -4.24 0.92
N LEU A 50 -6.69 -3.71 0.25
CA LEU A 50 -7.40 -4.39 -0.82
C LEU A 50 -7.61 -3.45 -2.02
N PHE A 51 -8.00 -4.02 -3.15
CA PHE A 51 -8.17 -3.33 -4.42
C PHE A 51 -9.63 -3.38 -4.86
N HIS A 52 -10.14 -2.27 -5.43
CA HIS A 52 -11.54 -2.17 -5.82
C HIS A 52 -11.87 -3.00 -7.07
N ARG A 53 -10.94 -3.12 -8.02
CA ARG A 53 -11.07 -3.93 -9.24
C ARG A 53 -9.71 -4.48 -9.61
N VAL A 54 -9.61 -5.81 -9.68
CA VAL A 54 -8.39 -6.51 -10.07
C VAL A 54 -8.67 -7.27 -11.35
N PRO A 55 -8.02 -6.92 -12.47
CA PRO A 55 -8.13 -7.71 -13.69
C PRO A 55 -7.58 -9.12 -13.49
N GLU A 56 -7.99 -10.07 -14.34
CA GLU A 56 -7.59 -11.49 -14.24
C GLU A 56 -6.07 -11.65 -14.28
N GLU A 57 -5.38 -10.88 -15.13
CA GLU A 57 -3.93 -10.87 -15.26
C GLU A 57 -3.19 -10.35 -14.01
N GLU A 58 -3.86 -9.59 -13.15
CA GLU A 58 -3.30 -9.02 -11.91
C GLU A 58 -3.60 -9.89 -10.69
N MET A 59 -4.41 -10.94 -10.80
CA MET A 59 -4.76 -11.81 -9.67
C MET A 59 -3.52 -12.50 -9.07
N TYR A 60 -2.57 -12.92 -9.90
CA TYR A 60 -1.31 -13.51 -9.42
C TYR A 60 -0.40 -12.47 -8.74
N VAL A 61 -0.42 -11.22 -9.21
CA VAL A 61 0.31 -10.12 -8.56
C VAL A 61 -0.32 -9.82 -7.20
N LEU A 62 -1.64 -9.80 -7.13
CA LEU A 62 -2.37 -9.65 -5.86
C LEU A 62 -2.00 -10.76 -4.87
N GLU A 63 -1.99 -12.01 -5.31
CA GLU A 63 -1.58 -13.15 -4.48
C GLU A 63 -0.14 -12.96 -3.99
N TYR A 64 0.79 -12.57 -4.88
CA TYR A 64 2.15 -12.26 -4.49
C TYR A 64 2.22 -11.16 -3.43
N LEU A 65 1.45 -10.07 -3.58
CA LEU A 65 1.41 -8.99 -2.60
C LEU A 65 0.89 -9.48 -1.23
N ILE A 66 -0.23 -10.20 -1.21
CA ILE A 66 -0.87 -10.66 0.04
C ILE A 66 -0.02 -11.73 0.75
N TYR A 67 0.59 -12.64 -0.01
CA TYR A 67 1.25 -13.82 0.54
C TYR A 67 2.75 -13.73 0.67
N HIS A 68 3.42 -12.90 -0.14
CA HIS A 68 4.87 -12.87 -0.22
C HIS A 68 5.47 -11.50 0.10
N LEU A 69 4.91 -10.41 -0.44
CA LEU A 69 5.52 -9.08 -0.28
C LEU A 69 5.13 -8.39 1.03
N TYR A 70 3.96 -8.70 1.59
CA TYR A 70 3.44 -8.07 2.81
C TYR A 70 3.50 -6.53 2.78
N PRO A 71 3.00 -5.87 1.72
CA PRO A 71 3.21 -4.43 1.50
C PRO A 71 2.61 -3.57 2.62
N TYR A 72 1.67 -4.10 3.39
CA TYR A 72 1.00 -3.43 4.51
C TYR A 72 1.58 -3.77 5.88
N GLY A 73 2.73 -4.44 5.95
CA GLY A 73 3.34 -4.83 7.21
C GLY A 73 2.52 -5.85 8.01
N VAL A 74 1.71 -6.67 7.32
CA VAL A 74 1.00 -7.80 7.96
C VAL A 74 2.01 -8.91 8.20
N PHE A 75 2.66 -8.91 9.36
CA PHE A 75 3.60 -9.96 9.73
C PHE A 75 2.83 -11.17 10.25
N ARG A 76 2.98 -12.33 9.58
CA ARG A 76 2.36 -13.58 10.04
C ARG A 76 3.03 -14.17 11.28
N ASP A 77 4.31 -13.85 11.49
CA ASP A 77 5.09 -14.31 12.63
C ASP A 77 5.52 -13.10 13.50
N PRO A 78 5.07 -13.03 14.76
CA PRO A 78 5.50 -12.02 15.72
C PRO A 78 7.03 -11.91 15.87
N GLY A 79 7.76 -13.02 15.68
CA GLY A 79 9.23 -13.04 15.71
C GLY A 79 9.88 -12.36 14.51
N ILE A 80 9.21 -12.36 13.34
CA ILE A 80 9.64 -11.58 12.17
C ILE A 80 9.36 -10.10 12.39
N TYR A 81 8.22 -9.76 13.00
CA TYR A 81 7.90 -8.36 13.32
C TYR A 81 8.94 -7.71 14.22
N GLY A 82 9.37 -8.40 15.30
CA GLY A 82 10.43 -7.89 16.17
C GLY A 82 11.75 -7.64 15.45
N ARG A 83 12.10 -8.49 14.48
CA ARG A 83 13.29 -8.30 13.63
C ARG A 83 13.13 -7.15 12.65
N ALA A 84 11.97 -7.03 12.00
CA ALA A 84 11.68 -5.95 11.07
C ALA A 84 11.69 -4.59 11.77
N LEU A 85 11.07 -4.47 12.96
CA LEU A 85 11.14 -3.27 13.79
C LEU A 85 12.56 -2.89 14.17
N ARG A 86 13.39 -3.89 14.52
CA ARG A 86 14.80 -3.66 14.84
C ARG A 86 15.59 -3.18 13.61
N LEU A 87 15.32 -3.71 12.43
CA LEU A 87 15.98 -3.27 11.20
C LEU A 87 15.52 -1.86 10.79
N LEU A 88 14.22 -1.57 10.91
CA LEU A 88 13.67 -0.26 10.64
C LEU A 88 14.19 0.80 11.62
N SER A 89 14.34 0.48 12.91
CA SER A 89 14.90 1.43 13.89
C SER A 89 16.38 1.72 13.67
N VAL A 90 17.11 0.81 13.01
CA VAL A 90 18.50 1.00 12.60
C VAL A 90 18.59 1.79 11.28
N ALA A 91 17.69 1.52 10.34
CA ALA A 91 17.69 2.12 9.01
C ALA A 91 17.06 3.52 8.96
N LEU A 92 16.08 3.81 9.82
CA LEU A 92 15.42 5.11 9.85
C LEU A 92 16.25 6.13 10.63
N PRO A 93 16.46 7.34 10.08
CA PRO A 93 17.21 8.38 10.78
C PRO A 93 16.40 8.85 12.00
N LYS A 94 17.09 9.02 13.15
CA LYS A 94 16.50 9.19 14.49
C LYS A 94 15.47 10.33 14.62
N ASN A 95 15.52 11.29 13.71
CA ASN A 95 14.65 12.45 13.55
C ASN A 95 13.24 12.13 13.00
N VAL A 96 12.98 10.91 12.51
CA VAL A 96 11.64 10.47 12.07
C VAL A 96 10.86 9.82 13.22
N LEU A 97 11.54 9.32 14.26
CA LEU A 97 10.92 8.62 15.39
C LEU A 97 10.35 9.56 16.47
N THR A 98 10.45 10.87 16.27
CA THR A 98 9.93 11.90 17.17
C THR A 98 8.83 12.70 16.48
N ARG A 99 7.64 12.14 16.34
CA ARG A 99 6.40 12.91 16.20
C ARG A 99 5.18 12.09 16.57
#